data_AF-A0AAT9SCQ3-F1
#
_entry.id   AF-A0AAT9SCQ3-F1
#
_cell.length_a   1.000
_cell.length_b   1.000
_cell.length_c   1.000
_cell.angle_alpha   90.00
_cell.angle_beta   90.00
_cell.angle_gamma   90.00
#
_symmetry.space_group_name_H-M   'P 1'
#
loop_
_entity.id
_entity.type
_entity.pdbx_description
1 polymer ?
#
loop_
_entity_poly.entity_id
_entity_poly.type
_entity_poly.pdbx_seq_one_letter_code
_entity_poly.pdbx_strand_id
1 'polypeptide(L)' 'MATKQSIQRYMGQTMLIVKANGGSVTVEKQAGESWVVTDTFTADGGYLLQLGNSATRFTPAGGAVYEVSR' A
#
# COMPACT_ATOMS: atom_id res chain seq x y z
N MET A 1 -10.17 -1.13 7.51
CA MET A 1 -8.71 -0.91 7.66
C MET A 1 -7.97 -2.18 8.12
N ALA A 2 -6.95 -2.59 7.37
CA ALA A 2 -6.05 -3.71 7.62
C ALA A 2 -4.79 -3.29 8.38
N THR A 3 -4.33 -4.19 9.26
CA THR A 3 -3.10 -4.06 10.07
C THR A 3 -1.99 -5.02 9.62
N LYS A 4 -2.27 -5.84 8.60
CA LYS A 4 -1.36 -6.87 8.10
C LYS A 4 -0.98 -6.60 6.65
N GLN A 5 0.18 -7.13 6.27
CA GLN A 5 0.60 -7.10 4.88
C GLN A 5 -0.44 -7.77 3.98
N SER A 6 -0.73 -7.18 2.83
CA SER A 6 -1.55 -7.80 1.79
C SER A 6 -0.87 -7.69 0.44
N ILE A 7 -1.07 -8.71 -0.40
CA ILE A 7 -0.64 -8.71 -1.80
C ILE A 7 -1.90 -8.74 -2.66
N GLN A 8 -2.01 -7.79 -3.58
CA GLN A 8 -3.14 -7.63 -4.48
C GLN A 8 -2.65 -7.54 -5.93
N ARG A 9 -3.48 -7.97 -6.88
CA ARG A 9 -3.19 -7.93 -8.32
C ARG A 9 -4.32 -7.21 -9.05
N TYR A 10 -4.03 -6.77 -10.27
CA TYR A 10 -5.02 -6.14 -11.16
C TYR A 10 -5.80 -5.02 -10.45
N MET A 11 -5.05 -4.02 -10.00
CA MET A 11 -5.59 -2.95 -9.18
C MET A 11 -5.99 -1.74 -10.01
N GLY A 12 -5.30 -1.49 -11.13
CA GLY A 12 -5.56 -0.31 -11.96
C GLY A 12 -5.33 0.98 -11.15
N GLN A 13 -6.28 1.90 -11.20
CA GLN A 13 -6.35 3.06 -10.31
C GLN A 13 -7.05 2.65 -9.02
N THR A 14 -6.47 2.97 -7.87
CA THR A 14 -6.98 2.55 -6.55
C THR A 14 -6.75 3.63 -5.51
N MET A 15 -7.71 3.82 -4.61
CA MET A 15 -7.57 4.68 -3.45
C MET A 15 -6.96 3.89 -2.28
N LEU A 16 -5.83 4.37 -1.76
CA LEU A 16 -5.25 3.90 -0.51
C LEU A 16 -5.53 4.90 0.60
N ILE A 17 -6.31 4.51 1.60
CA ILE A 17 -6.54 5.30 2.81
C ILE A 17 -5.54 4.82 3.87
N VAL A 18 -4.76 5.72 4.45
CA VAL A 18 -3.77 5.43 5.49
C VAL A 18 -4.15 6.16 6.77
N LYS A 19 -4.03 5.45 7.89
CA LYS A 19 -3.85 6.03 9.22
C LYS A 19 -2.50 5.57 9.75
N ALA A 20 -1.54 6.49 9.81
CA ALA A 20 -0.16 6.22 10.18
C ALA A 20 -0.04 5.83 11.66
N ASN A 21 -0.76 6.51 12.56
CA ASN A 21 -0.69 6.26 14.02
C ASN A 21 0.74 6.20 14.58
N GLY A 22 1.65 7.03 14.06
CA GLY A 22 3.08 7.01 14.42
C GLY A 22 3.93 5.97 13.67
N GLY A 23 3.32 5.20 12.77
CA GLY A 23 3.94 4.25 11.87
C GLY A 23 3.90 4.67 10.39
N SER A 24 3.96 3.68 9.50
CA SER A 24 3.93 3.93 8.05
C SER A 24 3.30 2.78 7.27
N VAL A 25 2.86 3.06 6.04
CA VAL A 25 2.40 2.05 5.08
C VAL A 25 3.29 2.12 3.86
N THR A 26 4.00 1.05 3.58
CA THR A 26 4.87 0.92 2.40
C THR A 26 4.13 0.18 1.30
N VAL A 27 4.20 0.72 0.09
CA VAL A 27 3.65 0.10 -1.12
C VAL A 27 4.80 -0.36 -2.00
N GLU A 28 4.72 -1.61 -2.43
CA GLU A 28 5.77 -2.25 -3.21
C GLU A 28 5.16 -2.93 -4.42
N LYS A 29 5.86 -2.93 -5.55
CA LYS A 29 5.46 -3.67 -6.75
C LYS A 29 6.42 -4.81 -7.02
N GLN A 30 5.89 -5.92 -7.50
CA GLN A 30 6.69 -7.07 -7.89
C GLN A 30 7.43 -6.77 -9.20
N ALA A 31 8.75 -6.97 -9.19
CA ALA A 31 9.65 -6.89 -10.34
C ALA A 31 10.47 -8.18 -10.43
N GLY A 32 10.04 -9.08 -11.32
CA GLY A 32 10.56 -10.45 -11.35
C GLY A 32 10.24 -11.19 -10.05
N GLU A 33 11.28 -11.69 -9.38
CA GLU A 33 11.16 -12.36 -8.07
C GLU A 33 11.28 -11.40 -6.88
N SER A 34 11.64 -10.14 -7.13
CA SER A 34 11.86 -9.14 -6.08
C SER A 34 10.67 -8.20 -5.90
N TRP A 35 10.63 -7.52 -4.75
CA TRP A 35 9.68 -6.45 -4.45
C TRP A 35 10.40 -5.13 -4.39
N VAL A 36 9.89 -4.13 -5.11
CA VAL A 36 10.46 -2.78 -5.18
C VAL A 36 9.50 -1.81 -4.53
N VAL A 37 9.97 -1.07 -3.53
CA VAL A 37 9.21 0.00 -2.89
C VAL A 37 8.92 1.09 -3.92
N THR A 38 7.65 1.41 -4.12
CA THR A 38 7.23 2.53 -4.96
C THR A 38 6.91 3.75 -4.11
N ASP A 39 6.27 3.52 -2.96
CA ASP A 39 5.77 4.59 -2.11
C ASP A 39 5.86 4.21 -0.63
N THR A 40 5.97 5.21 0.24
CA THR A 40 5.85 5.04 1.69
C THR A 40 5.09 6.22 2.27
N PHE A 41 4.01 5.91 2.99
CA PHE A 41 3.12 6.89 3.58
C PHE A 41 3.29 6.90 5.10
N THR A 42 3.73 8.01 5.65
CA THR A 42 3.98 8.21 7.09
C THR A 42 2.96 9.15 7.74
N ALA A 43 1.98 9.63 6.97
CA ALA A 43 0.94 10.55 7.42
C ALA A 43 -0.44 10.02 7.03
N ASP A 44 -1.43 10.38 7.84
CA ASP A 44 -2.83 10.07 7.58
C ASP A 44 -3.29 10.73 6.28
N GLY A 45 -4.04 10.01 5.46
CA GLY A 45 -4.53 10.56 4.19
C GLY A 45 -5.14 9.53 3.25
N GLY A 46 -5.83 10.03 2.22
CA GLY A 46 -6.29 9.26 1.08
C GLY A 46 -5.40 9.53 -0.13
N TYR A 47 -4.79 8.49 -0.68
CA TYR A 47 -3.82 8.58 -1.76
C TYR A 47 -4.33 7.81 -2.97
N LEU A 48 -4.49 8.51 -4.09
CA LEU A 48 -4.87 7.88 -5.35
C LEU A 48 -3.62 7.32 -6.02
N LEU A 49 -3.58 6.00 -6.21
CA LEU A 49 -2.42 5.29 -6.75
C LEU A 49 -2.76 4.67 -8.10
N GLN A 50 -1.84 4.84 -9.06
CA GLN A 50 -1.89 4.14 -10.35
C GLN A 50 -1.01 2.89 -10.28
N LEU A 51 -1.62 1.79 -9.85
CA LEU A 51 -0.91 0.55 -9.55
C LEU A 51 -0.81 -0.37 -10.77
N GLY A 52 -1.72 -0.24 -11.73
CA GLY A 52 -1.72 -1.02 -12.96
C GLY A 52 -1.98 -2.50 -12.71
N ASN A 53 -1.37 -3.37 -13.53
CA ASN A 53 -1.63 -4.82 -13.51
C ASN A 53 -0.58 -5.64 -12.73
N SER A 54 0.45 -5.01 -12.19
CA SER A 54 1.49 -5.70 -11.42
C SER A 54 0.97 -6.12 -10.04
N ALA A 55 1.53 -7.20 -9.49
CA ALA A 55 1.29 -7.55 -8.10
C ALA A 55 1.84 -6.42 -7.21
N THR A 56 0.99 -5.93 -6.32
CA THR A 56 1.29 -4.84 -5.39
C THR A 56 1.15 -5.36 -3.97
N ARG A 57 2.12 -5.03 -3.12
CA ARG A 57 2.17 -5.40 -1.72
C ARG A 57 2.05 -4.15 -0.87
N PHE A 58 1.13 -4.18 0.09
CA PHE A 58 0.93 -3.11 1.06
C PHE A 58 1.39 -3.63 2.41
N THR A 59 2.34 -2.95 3.04
CA THR A 59 2.98 -3.37 4.29
C THR A 59 2.85 -2.27 5.34
N PRO A 60 1.97 -2.41 6.34
CA PRO A 60 1.92 -1.47 7.46
C PRO A 60 3.04 -1.77 8.47
N ALA A 61 3.55 -0.74 9.12
CA ALA A 61 4.55 -0.79 10.17
C ALA A 61 4.20 0.19 11.30
N GLY A 62 4.72 -0.05 12.51
CA GLY A 62 4.62 0.92 13.62
C GLY A 62 3.20 1.27 14.08
N GLY A 63 2.24 0.36 13.98
CA GLY A 63 0.83 0.60 14.36
C GLY A 63 -0.02 1.26 13.27
N ALA A 64 0.55 1.51 12.09
CA ALA A 64 -0.20 2.01 10.95
C ALA A 64 -1.27 1.00 10.49
N VAL A 65 -2.36 1.55 9.98
CA VAL A 65 -3.42 0.78 9.34
C VAL A 65 -3.76 1.42 8.00
N TYR A 66 -4.22 0.60 7.07
CA TYR A 66 -4.57 1.07 5.74
C TYR A 66 -5.86 0.44 5.24
N GLU A 67 -6.47 1.04 4.23
CA GLU A 67 -7.59 0.48 3.53
C GLU A 67 -7.44 0.75 2.04
N VAL A 68 -7.74 -0.28 1.26
CA VAL A 68 -7.67 -0.23 -0.18
C VAL A 68 -9.11 -0.20 -0.68
N SER A 69 -9.49 0.87 -1.37
CA SER A 69 -10.81 1.06 -1.95
C SER A 69 -10.68 1.28 -3.46
N ARG A 70 -11.63 0.71 -4.23
CA ARG A 70 -11.66 0.76 -5.70
C ARG A 70 -12.89 1.52 -6.18
#